data_AF-A0A3N5L5J8-F1
#
_entry.id   AF-A0A3N5L5J8-F1
#
_cell.length_a   1.000
_cell.length_b   1.000
_cell.length_c   1.000
_cell.angle_alpha   90.00
_cell.angle_beta   90.00
_cell.angle_gamma   90.00
#
_symmetry.space_group_name_H-M   'P 1'
#
loop_
_entity.id
_entity.type
_entity.pdbx_description
1 polymer ?
#
loop_
_entity_poly.entity_id
_entity_poly.type
_entity_poly.pdbx_seq_one_letter_code
_entity_poly.pdbx_strand_id
1 'polypeptide(L)'
;MKNHVVMIINAVILIALGLYGYLGAPAEGRSMTALIAPIIGIILIAISFPVSKQNKTATHIAVVLTLIAVIMFFVVGFMRSNTLVIIMAIVSLIALVMYIMDFMRRKREREAAAKQNL
;
A
#
# COMPACT_ATOMS: atom_id res chain seq x y z
N MET A 1 13.64 2.58 6.36
CA MET A 1 13.07 1.23 6.62
C MET A 1 13.13 0.43 5.32
N LYS A 2 13.30 -0.90 5.36
CA LYS A 2 13.28 -1.72 4.13
C LYS A 2 11.86 -1.73 3.55
N ASN A 3 11.70 -1.51 2.24
CA ASN A 3 10.39 -1.42 1.58
C ASN A 3 9.40 -2.54 1.92
N HIS A 4 9.85 -3.78 2.04
CA HIS A 4 8.97 -4.90 2.38
C HIS A 4 8.27 -4.73 3.74
N VAL A 5 8.92 -4.08 4.72
CA VAL A 5 8.33 -3.84 6.05
C VAL A 5 7.19 -2.84 5.94
N VAL A 6 7.38 -1.77 5.18
CA VAL A 6 6.34 -0.77 4.94
C VAL A 6 5.17 -1.39 4.18
N MET A 7 5.43 -2.29 3.23
CA MET A 7 4.40 -3.07 2.52
C MET A 7 3.57 -3.94 3.43
N ILE A 8 4.21 -4.67 4.34
CA ILE A 8 3.52 -5.52 5.30
C ILE A 8 2.68 -4.66 6.25
N ILE A 9 3.22 -3.55 6.76
CA ILE A 9 2.48 -2.65 7.65
C ILE A 9 1.23 -2.09 6.94
N ASN A 10 1.40 -1.56 5.73
CA ASN A 10 0.28 -1.02 4.96
C ASN A 10 -0.79 -2.10 4.68
N ALA A 11 -0.35 -3.30 4.31
CA ALA A 11 -1.25 -4.42 4.05
C ALA A 11 -2.02 -4.86 5.29
N VAL A 12 -1.36 -4.97 6.45
CA VAL A 12 -2.01 -5.33 7.72
C VAL A 12 -3.05 -4.28 8.10
N ILE A 13 -2.74 -2.98 7.94
CA ILE A 13 -3.69 -1.91 8.22
C ILE A 13 -4.89 -1.98 7.26
N LEU A 14 -4.66 -2.21 5.97
CA LEU A 14 -5.74 -2.37 4.98
C LEU A 14 -6.65 -3.57 5.28
N ILE A 15 -6.07 -4.70 5.69
CA ILE A 15 -6.84 -5.89 6.09
C ILE A 15 -7.64 -5.59 7.36
N ALA A 16 -7.01 -5.04 8.40
CA ALA A 16 -7.67 -4.78 9.67
C ALA A 16 -8.81 -3.76 9.52
N LEU A 17 -8.56 -2.62 8.86
CA LEU A 17 -9.56 -1.58 8.66
C LEU A 17 -10.67 -2.02 7.70
N GLY A 18 -10.34 -2.77 6.65
CA GLY A 18 -11.32 -3.28 5.70
C GLY A 18 -12.24 -4.34 6.30
N LEU A 19 -11.69 -5.27 7.09
CA LEU A 19 -12.48 -6.23 7.85
C LEU A 19 -13.31 -5.56 8.94
N TYR A 20 -12.76 -4.57 9.64
CA TYR A 20 -13.51 -3.77 10.62
C TYR A 20 -14.69 -3.04 9.95
N GLY A 21 -14.46 -2.41 8.81
CA GLY A 21 -15.51 -1.71 8.05
C GLY A 21 -16.61 -2.64 7.52
N TYR A 22 -16.30 -3.91 7.24
CA TYR A 22 -17.29 -4.90 6.81
C TYR A 22 -18.01 -5.56 8.00
N LEU A 23 -17.28 -6.01 9.02
CA LEU A 23 -17.86 -6.76 10.13
C LEU A 23 -18.57 -5.87 11.15
N GLY A 24 -18.06 -4.65 11.37
CA GLY A 24 -18.62 -3.67 12.31
C GLY A 24 -19.83 -2.90 11.78
N ALA A 25 -20.15 -3.00 10.49
CA ALA A 25 -21.35 -2.42 9.91
C ALA A 25 -22.59 -3.31 10.16
N PRO A 26 -23.76 -2.72 10.51
CA PRO A 26 -25.03 -3.42 10.51
C PRO A 26 -25.28 -4.10 9.15
N ALA A 27 -26.03 -5.20 9.12
CA ALA A 27 -26.22 -6.02 7.92
C ALA A 27 -26.75 -5.23 6.71
N GLU A 28 -27.56 -4.19 6.94
CA GLU A 28 -28.14 -3.31 5.92
C GLU A 28 -27.14 -2.27 5.37
N GLY A 29 -26.05 -1.99 6.08
CA GLY A 29 -25.00 -1.03 5.72
C GLY A 29 -23.69 -1.67 5.27
N ARG A 30 -23.62 -3.00 5.15
CA ARG A 30 -22.41 -3.71 4.73
C ARG A 30 -22.06 -3.37 3.29
N SER A 31 -20.95 -2.65 3.11
CA SER A 31 -20.41 -2.42 1.78
C SER A 31 -19.42 -3.51 1.40
N MET A 32 -19.73 -4.32 0.38
CA MET A 32 -18.75 -5.26 -0.19
C MET A 32 -17.50 -4.54 -0.72
N THR A 33 -17.56 -3.23 -1.00
CA THR A 33 -16.36 -2.46 -1.38
C THR A 33 -15.32 -2.39 -0.27
N ALA A 34 -15.70 -2.56 1.00
CA ALA A 34 -14.76 -2.62 2.11
C ALA A 34 -13.84 -3.85 2.04
N LEU A 35 -14.28 -4.95 1.40
CA LEU A 35 -13.51 -6.17 1.20
C LEU A 35 -12.43 -6.05 0.11
N ILE A 36 -12.50 -5.02 -0.73
CA ILE A 36 -11.45 -4.72 -1.71
C ILE A 36 -10.14 -4.38 -0.99
N ALA A 37 -10.20 -3.66 0.13
CA ALA A 37 -9.00 -3.29 0.90
C ALA A 37 -8.24 -4.51 1.49
N PRO A 38 -8.90 -5.48 2.16
CA PRO A 38 -8.27 -6.72 2.59
C PRO A 38 -7.69 -7.53 1.45
N ILE A 39 -8.38 -7.62 0.31
CA ILE A 39 -7.87 -8.32 -0.88
C ILE A 39 -6.58 -7.65 -1.37
N ILE A 40 -6.56 -6.32 -1.50
CA ILE A 40 -5.36 -5.56 -1.86
C ILE A 40 -4.24 -5.77 -0.83
N GLY A 41 -4.57 -5.79 0.46
CA GLY A 41 -3.61 -6.08 1.52
C GLY A 41 -2.96 -7.46 1.38
N ILE A 42 -3.75 -8.50 1.12
CA ILE A 42 -3.24 -9.86 0.88
C ILE A 42 -2.31 -9.89 -0.33
N ILE A 43 -2.68 -9.22 -1.43
CA ILE A 43 -1.85 -9.12 -2.63
C ILE A 43 -0.53 -8.38 -2.33
N LEU A 44 -0.58 -7.28 -1.55
CA LEU A 44 0.62 -6.54 -1.14
C LEU A 44 1.55 -7.40 -0.28
N ILE A 45 1.02 -8.24 0.61
CA ILE A 45 1.82 -9.21 1.38
C ILE A 45 2.49 -10.21 0.43
N ALA A 46 1.74 -10.78 -0.52
CA ALA A 46 2.29 -11.72 -1.50
C ALA A 46 3.43 -11.10 -2.32
N ILE A 47 3.30 -9.83 -2.74
CA ILE A 47 4.33 -9.10 -3.50
C ILE A 47 5.49 -8.65 -2.59
N SER A 48 5.28 -8.50 -1.28
CA SER A 48 6.35 -8.14 -0.34
C SER A 48 7.48 -9.19 -0.28
N PHE A 49 7.16 -10.47 -0.50
CA PHE A 49 8.15 -11.56 -0.54
C PHE A 49 9.17 -11.40 -1.68
N PRO A 50 8.79 -11.26 -2.96
CA PRO A 50 9.74 -11.02 -4.04
C PRO A 50 10.44 -9.65 -3.95
N VAL A 51 9.83 -8.64 -3.33
CA VAL A 51 10.50 -7.35 -3.03
C VAL A 51 11.63 -7.54 -2.01
N SER A 52 11.47 -8.44 -1.03
CA SER A 52 12.55 -8.76 -0.08
C SER A 52 13.76 -9.41 -0.77
N LYS A 53 13.53 -10.14 -1.87
CA LYS A 53 14.56 -10.73 -2.74
C LYS A 53 15.20 -9.73 -3.73
N GLN A 54 15.05 -8.42 -3.49
CA GLN A 54 15.61 -7.33 -4.32
C GLN A 54 15.16 -7.33 -5.79
N ASN A 55 14.01 -7.96 -6.11
CA ASN A 55 13.49 -7.94 -7.47
C ASN A 55 12.96 -6.53 -7.82
N LYS A 56 13.62 -5.88 -8.78
CA LYS A 56 13.27 -4.51 -9.23
C LYS A 56 11.85 -4.45 -9.82
N THR A 57 11.44 -5.48 -10.56
CA THR A 57 10.12 -5.55 -11.20
C THR A 57 9.02 -5.66 -10.15
N ALA A 58 9.19 -6.54 -9.16
CA ALA A 58 8.24 -6.68 -8.05
C ALA A 58 8.05 -5.38 -7.26
N THR A 59 9.13 -4.59 -7.11
CA THR A 59 9.05 -3.28 -6.44
C THR A 59 8.21 -2.29 -7.23
N HIS A 60 8.36 -2.22 -8.56
CA HIS A 60 7.53 -1.33 -9.38
C HIS A 60 6.07 -1.77 -9.38
N ILE A 61 5.80 -3.08 -9.50
CA ILE A 61 4.44 -3.63 -9.43
C ILE A 61 3.77 -3.26 -8.11
N ALA A 62 4.49 -3.41 -6.98
CA ALA A 62 3.99 -3.04 -5.67
C ALA A 62 3.61 -1.55 -5.55
N VAL A 63 4.48 -0.67 -6.05
CA VAL A 63 4.27 0.78 -5.99
C VAL A 63 3.09 1.19 -6.88
N VAL A 64 3.02 0.66 -8.10
CA VAL A 64 1.91 0.92 -9.03
C VAL A 64 0.59 0.41 -8.46
N LEU A 65 0.58 -0.80 -7.89
CA LEU A 65 -0.61 -1.34 -7.23
C LEU A 65 -1.07 -0.46 -6.06
N THR A 66 -0.13 0.03 -5.24
CA THR A 66 -0.45 0.93 -4.13
C THR A 66 -1.00 2.26 -4.64
N LEU A 67 -0.42 2.81 -5.71
CA LEU A 67 -0.91 4.05 -6.33
C LEU A 67 -2.36 3.89 -6.83
N ILE A 68 -2.67 2.80 -7.52
CA ILE A 68 -4.02 2.48 -7.99
C ILE A 68 -4.98 2.36 -6.78
N ALA A 69 -4.56 1.67 -5.72
CA ALA A 69 -5.37 1.50 -4.51
C ALA A 69 -5.70 2.85 -3.85
N VAL A 70 -4.73 3.77 -3.74
CA VAL A 70 -4.94 5.12 -3.19
C VAL A 70 -6.00 5.88 -3.98
N ILE A 71 -5.88 5.92 -5.31
CA ILE A 71 -6.83 6.62 -6.18
C ILE A 71 -8.24 6.02 -6.00
N MET A 72 -8.33 4.69 -6.02
CA MET A 72 -9.60 3.99 -5.85
C MET A 72 -10.26 4.30 -4.50
N PHE A 73 -9.50 4.27 -3.40
CA PHE A 73 -10.05 4.59 -2.08
C PHE A 73 -10.44 6.06 -1.94
N PHE A 74 -9.70 6.99 -2.52
CA PHE A 74 -10.12 8.40 -2.55
C PHE A 74 -11.46 8.57 -3.27
N VAL A 75 -11.59 8.02 -4.48
CA VAL A 75 -12.84 8.12 -5.26
C VAL A 75 -14.01 7.49 -4.52
N VAL A 76 -13.86 6.25 -4.05
CA VAL A 76 -14.93 5.54 -3.33
C VAL A 76 -15.27 6.20 -2.01
N GLY A 77 -14.26 6.67 -1.26
CA GLY A 77 -14.43 7.34 0.02
C GLY A 77 -15.25 8.62 -0.11
N PHE A 78 -14.95 9.44 -1.12
CA PHE A 78 -15.72 10.66 -1.40
C PHE A 78 -17.13 10.36 -1.93
N MET A 79 -17.26 9.46 -2.91
CA MET A 79 -18.56 9.11 -3.51
C MET A 79 -19.55 8.51 -2.49
N ARG A 80 -19.05 7.76 -1.52
CA ARG A 80 -19.89 7.13 -0.47
C ARG A 80 -19.90 7.93 0.83
N SER A 81 -19.24 9.09 0.87
CA SER A 81 -19.01 9.89 2.09
C SER A 81 -18.57 9.03 3.29
N ASN A 82 -17.74 8.02 3.04
CA ASN A 82 -17.35 7.04 4.04
C ASN A 82 -15.97 7.40 4.61
N THR A 83 -15.99 7.94 5.83
CA THR A 83 -14.78 8.40 6.53
C THR A 83 -13.75 7.29 6.73
N LEU A 84 -14.16 6.04 6.97
CA LEU A 84 -13.22 4.92 7.14
C LEU A 84 -12.43 4.65 5.86
N VAL A 85 -13.09 4.68 4.70
CA VAL A 85 -12.43 4.49 3.40
C VAL A 85 -11.47 5.63 3.10
N ILE A 86 -11.82 6.87 3.48
CA ILE A 86 -10.93 8.03 3.35
C ILE A 86 -9.68 7.86 4.24
N ILE A 87 -9.83 7.37 5.48
CA ILE A 87 -8.70 7.07 6.36
C ILE A 87 -7.78 6.00 5.73
N MET A 88 -8.35 4.94 5.15
CA MET A 88 -7.57 3.92 4.43
C MET A 88 -6.80 4.51 3.24
N ALA A 89 -7.40 5.48 2.53
CA ALA A 89 -6.75 6.20 1.43
C ALA A 89 -5.55 7.01 1.93
N ILE A 90 -5.70 7.73 3.04
CA ILE A 90 -4.63 8.54 3.64
C ILE A 90 -3.47 7.65 4.12
N VAL A 91 -3.77 6.54 4.81
CA VAL A 91 -2.72 5.59 5.24
C VAL A 91 -1.97 5.03 4.03
N SER A 92 -2.70 4.63 3.00
CA SER A 92 -2.09 4.11 1.76
C SER A 92 -1.26 5.16 1.04
N LEU A 93 -1.66 6.43 1.09
CA LEU A 93 -0.90 7.56 0.53
C LEU A 93 0.41 7.77 1.28
N ILE A 94 0.40 7.71 2.62
CA ILE A 94 1.62 7.79 3.43
C ILE A 94 2.56 6.63 3.08
N ALA A 95 2.03 5.41 2.94
CA ALA A 95 2.82 4.25 2.50
C ALA A 95 3.45 4.44 1.12
N LEU A 96 2.68 5.01 0.18
CA LEU A 96 3.16 5.32 -1.17
C LEU A 96 4.34 6.33 -1.14
N VAL A 97 4.23 7.40 -0.35
CA VAL A 97 5.31 8.38 -0.18
C VAL A 97 6.57 7.70 0.37
N MET A 98 6.41 6.84 1.38
CA MET A 98 7.53 6.07 1.93
C MET A 98 8.19 5.14 0.88
N TYR A 99 7.42 4.51 0.00
CA TYR A 99 7.99 3.70 -1.09
C TYR A 99 8.79 4.53 -2.09
N ILE A 100 8.27 5.70 -2.47
CA ILE A 100 8.96 6.63 -3.38
C ILE A 100 10.27 7.11 -2.74
N MET A 101 10.25 7.44 -1.45
CA MET A 101 11.46 7.82 -0.73
C MET A 101 12.51 6.70 -0.71
N ASP A 102 12.11 5.45 -0.47
CA ASP A 102 13.06 4.32 -0.51
C ASP A 102 13.61 4.09 -1.92
N PHE A 103 12.79 4.31 -2.96
CA PHE A 103 13.24 4.23 -4.35
C PHE A 103 14.33 5.28 -4.64
N MET A 104 14.10 6.53 -4.23
CA MET A 104 15.10 7.60 -4.35
C MET A 104 16.37 7.29 -3.56
N ARG A 105 16.25 6.73 -2.34
CA ARG A 105 17.40 6.34 -1.52
C ARG A 105 18.27 5.27 -2.20
N ARG A 106 17.65 4.22 -2.75
CA ARG A 106 18.37 3.17 -3.51
C ARG A 106 19.05 3.70 -4.77
N LYS A 107 18.47 4.73 -5.41
CA LYS A 107 19.12 5.42 -6.53
C LYS A 107 20.38 6.15 -6.06
N ARG A 108 20.30 6.91 -4.96
CA ARG A 108 21.44 7.64 -4.39
C ARG A 108 22.57 6.71 -3.93
N GLU A 109 22.24 5.58 -3.30
CA GLU A 109 23.23 4.57 -2.88
C GLU A 109 23.99 3.98 -4.07
N ARG A 110 23.32 3.73 -5.21
CA ARG A 110 23.96 3.26 -6.45
C ARG A 110 24.92 4.31 -7.03
N GLU A 111 24.52 5.57 -7.04
CA GLU A 111 25.34 6.68 -7.54
C GLU A 111 26.56 6.92 -6.64
N ALA A 112 26.42 6.81 -5.33
CA ALA A 112 27.54 6.93 -4.38
C ALA A 112 28.54 5.77 -4.52
N ALA A 113 28.06 4.53 -4.66
CA ALA A 113 28.93 3.37 -4.89
C ALA A 113 29.67 3.46 -6.24
N ALA A 114 29.05 4.00 -7.29
CA ALA A 114 29.72 4.22 -8.58
C ALA A 114 30.86 5.24 -8.47
N LYS A 115 30.74 6.26 -7.61
CA LYS A 115 31.79 7.27 -7.36
C LYS A 115 32.95 6.78 -6.50
N GLN A 116 32.77 5.73 -5.70
CA GLN A 116 33.84 5.13 -4.88
C GLN A 116 34.71 4.13 -5.64
N ASN A 117 34.27 3.69 -6.82
CA ASN A 117 34.99 2.77 -7.70
C ASN A 117 35.69 3.48 -8.88
N LEU A 118 35.77 4.81 -8.83
CA LEU A 118 36.49 5.70 -9.74
C LEU A 118 37.60 6.40 -8.95
#